data_AF-A0A7C5D9T2-F1
#
_entry.id   AF-A0A7C5D9T2-F1
#
_cell.length_a   1.000
_cell.length_b   1.000
_cell.length_c   1.000
_cell.angle_alpha   90.00
_cell.angle_beta   90.00
_cell.angle_gamma   90.00
#
_symmetry.space_group_name_H-M   'P 1'
#
loop_
_entity.id
_entity.type
_entity.pdbx_description
1 polymer ?
#
loop_
_entity_poly.entity_id
_entity_poly.type
_entity_poly.pdbx_seq_one_letter_code
_entity_poly.pdbx_strand_id
1 'polypeptide(L)'
;MNFGDIFKNFRKQQPSREEAPSHWVKCPQCNSLMYYKEVENLAQVCPKCKFHMRISAEKRIELLSDKDSFIEYDADLVPVD
;
A
#
# COMPACT_ATOMS: atom_id res chain seq x y z
N MET A 1 42.19 -25.06 0.15
CA MET A 1 41.35 -24.00 -0.45
C MET A 1 39.98 -24.11 0.18
N ASN A 2 39.57 -23.06 0.91
CA ASN A 2 38.46 -23.12 1.86
C ASN A 2 37.12 -22.99 1.11
N PHE A 3 36.27 -24.01 1.15
CA PHE A 3 34.97 -24.04 0.45
C PHE A 3 33.94 -23.02 0.99
N GLY A 4 34.29 -22.28 2.06
CA GLY A 4 33.40 -21.33 2.74
C GLY A 4 33.22 -19.96 2.10
N ASP A 5 33.97 -19.62 1.05
CA ASP A 5 33.94 -18.28 0.45
C ASP A 5 33.06 -18.15 -0.81
N ILE A 6 32.43 -19.23 -1.26
CA ILE A 6 31.54 -19.23 -2.44
C ILE A 6 30.13 -18.70 -2.10
N PHE A 7 29.66 -18.87 -0.86
CA PHE A 7 28.28 -18.55 -0.47
C PHE A 7 28.09 -17.17 0.21
N LYS A 8 29.15 -16.36 0.35
CA LYS A 8 29.08 -15.05 1.02
C LYS A 8 28.34 -13.97 0.22
N ASN A 9 28.17 -14.13 -1.09
CA ASN A 9 27.63 -13.07 -1.96
C ASN A 9 26.17 -13.23 -2.40
N PHE A 10 25.41 -14.17 -1.83
CA PHE A 10 23.97 -14.34 -2.12
C PHE A 10 23.03 -13.97 -0.96
N ARG A 11 23.52 -13.23 0.04
CA ARG A 11 22.62 -12.64 1.04
C ARG A 11 21.89 -11.45 0.40
N LYS A 12 20.71 -11.70 -0.16
CA LYS A 12 19.74 -10.63 -0.45
C LYS A 12 19.52 -9.86 0.86
N GLN A 13 19.82 -8.56 0.86
CA GLN A 13 19.52 -7.69 1.98
C GLN A 13 18.00 -7.77 2.21
N GLN A 14 17.59 -8.11 3.43
CA GLN A 14 16.17 -8.09 3.76
C GLN A 14 15.73 -6.61 3.78
N PRO A 15 14.61 -6.27 3.14
CA PRO A 15 14.09 -4.90 3.17
C PRO A 15 13.83 -4.47 4.61
N SER A 16 14.01 -3.18 4.89
CA SER A 16 13.81 -2.66 6.25
C SER A 16 12.34 -2.78 6.66
N ARG A 17 12.07 -2.71 7.97
CA ARG A 17 10.71 -2.83 8.50
C ARG A 17 9.80 -1.69 8.03
N GLU A 18 10.39 -0.56 7.63
CA GLU A 18 9.71 0.56 6.98
C GLU A 18 9.34 0.30 5.51
N GLU A 19 10.13 -0.53 4.80
CA GLU A 19 9.93 -0.88 3.38
C GLU A 19 8.92 -2.03 3.18
N ALA A 20 8.60 -2.77 4.24
CA ALA A 20 7.60 -3.82 4.20
C ALA A 20 6.22 -3.24 4.56
N PRO A 21 5.33 -2.94 3.58
CA PRO A 21 3.95 -2.66 3.91
C PRO A 21 3.43 -3.84 4.72
N SER A 22 2.74 -3.56 5.84
CA SER A 22 2.18 -4.62 6.67
C SER A 22 1.32 -5.50 5.76
N HIS A 23 1.78 -6.72 5.47
CA HIS A 23 1.08 -7.65 4.59
C HIS A 23 -0.36 -7.90 5.04
N TRP A 24 -0.67 -7.55 6.28
CA TRP A 24 -1.97 -7.69 6.90
C TRP A 24 -2.57 -6.33 7.27
N VAL A 25 -3.88 -6.20 7.06
CA VAL A 25 -4.70 -5.07 7.46
C VAL A 25 -5.76 -5.58 8.44
N LYS A 26 -5.95 -4.87 9.54
CA LYS A 26 -7.05 -5.11 10.48
C LYS A 26 -8.23 -4.19 10.14
N CYS A 27 -9.41 -4.77 9.93
CA CYS A 27 -10.62 -3.97 9.74
C CYS A 27 -11.00 -3.25 11.06
N PRO A 28 -11.27 -1.93 11.05
CA PRO A 28 -11.71 -1.22 12.26
C PRO A 28 -13.15 -1.56 12.67
N GLN A 29 -14.01 -2.05 11.75
CA GLN A 29 -15.40 -2.39 12.06
C GLN A 29 -15.55 -3.83 12.58
N CYS A 30 -15.03 -4.83 11.87
CA CYS A 30 -15.23 -6.24 12.21
C CYS A 30 -14.00 -6.92 12.84
N ASN A 31 -12.91 -6.17 13.06
CA ASN A 31 -11.64 -6.65 13.63
C ASN A 31 -10.96 -7.80 12.86
N SER A 32 -11.43 -8.15 11.67
CA SER A 32 -10.81 -9.21 10.88
C SER A 32 -9.44 -8.80 10.35
N LEU A 33 -8.48 -9.71 10.45
CA LEU A 33 -7.18 -9.59 9.80
C LEU A 33 -7.28 -10.13 8.36
N MET A 34 -6.80 -9.35 7.39
CA MET A 34 -6.95 -9.64 5.95
C MET A 34 -5.65 -9.30 5.21
N TYR A 35 -5.40 -9.90 4.07
CA TYR A 35 -4.21 -9.60 3.27
C TYR A 35 -4.34 -8.22 2.62
N TYR A 36 -3.32 -7.37 2.72
CA TYR A 36 -3.35 -5.99 2.23
C TYR A 36 -3.71 -5.90 0.74
N LYS A 37 -3.12 -6.76 -0.11
CA LYS A 37 -3.42 -6.73 -1.56
C LYS A 37 -4.85 -7.13 -1.89
N GLU A 38 -5.45 -8.01 -1.09
CA GLU A 38 -6.85 -8.40 -1.29
C GLU A 38 -7.77 -7.19 -1.03
N VAL A 39 -7.50 -6.45 0.05
CA VAL A 39 -8.20 -5.22 0.39
C VAL A 39 -7.99 -4.14 -0.67
N GLU A 40 -6.76 -3.99 -1.18
CA GLU A 40 -6.41 -3.02 -2.21
C GLU A 40 -7.13 -3.31 -3.54
N ASN A 41 -7.18 -4.57 -3.96
CA ASN A 41 -7.92 -5.00 -5.15
C ASN A 41 -9.44 -4.76 -5.05
N LEU A 42 -9.96 -4.65 -3.83
CA LEU A 42 -11.35 -4.33 -3.54
C LEU A 42 -11.54 -2.83 -3.21
N ALA A 43 -10.66 -1.95 -3.69
CA ALA A 43 -10.75 -0.50 -3.51
C ALA A 43 -10.85 -0.08 -2.02
N GLN A 44 -10.06 -0.72 -1.15
CA GLN A 44 -10.06 -0.48 0.31
C GLN A 44 -11.40 -0.84 0.99
N VAL A 45 -12.16 -1.80 0.43
CA VAL A 45 -13.38 -2.32 1.05
C VAL A 45 -13.10 -3.64 1.76
N CYS A 46 -13.60 -3.78 2.98
CA CYS A 46 -13.46 -5.03 3.73
C CYS A 46 -14.25 -6.17 3.04
N PRO A 47 -13.60 -7.28 2.62
CA PRO A 47 -14.29 -8.40 1.99
C PRO A 47 -15.38 -9.02 2.88
N LYS A 48 -15.18 -9.02 4.21
CA LYS A 48 -16.05 -9.69 5.19
C LYS A 48 -17.28 -8.87 5.59
N CYS A 49 -17.11 -7.61 5.97
CA CYS A 49 -18.22 -6.78 6.48
C CYS A 49 -18.61 -5.62 5.56
N LYS A 50 -17.97 -5.46 4.41
CA LYS A 50 -18.22 -4.38 3.42
C LYS A 50 -18.01 -2.96 3.96
N PHE A 51 -17.29 -2.83 5.06
CA PHE A 51 -16.85 -1.52 5.56
C PHE A 51 -15.87 -0.88 4.59
N HIS A 52 -16.09 0.40 4.27
CA HIS A 52 -15.20 1.21 3.45
C HIS A 52 -14.10 1.80 4.33
N MET A 53 -12.85 1.37 4.11
CA MET A 53 -11.70 1.88 4.83
C MET A 53 -11.20 3.18 4.20
N ARG A 54 -10.28 3.85 4.91
CA ARG A 54 -9.66 5.07 4.41
C ARG A 54 -8.83 4.75 3.15
N ILE A 55 -8.97 5.60 2.15
CA ILE A 55 -8.21 5.58 0.90
C ILE A 55 -7.53 6.94 0.76
N SER A 56 -6.32 6.98 0.19
CA SER A 56 -5.64 8.25 -0.13
C SER A 56 -6.38 8.99 -1.25
N ALA A 57 -6.16 10.31 -1.34
CA ALA A 57 -6.74 11.12 -2.40
C ALA A 57 -6.31 10.61 -3.79
N GLU A 58 -5.01 10.37 -3.97
CA GLU A 58 -4.41 9.82 -5.21
C GLU A 58 -5.10 8.52 -5.66
N LYS A 59 -5.17 7.51 -4.79
CA LYS A 59 -5.82 6.23 -5.14
C LYS A 59 -7.30 6.39 -5.45
N ARG A 60 -7.97 7.34 -4.80
CA ARG A 60 -9.38 7.63 -5.09
C ARG A 60 -9.54 8.28 -6.45
N ILE A 61 -8.64 9.17 -6.84
CA ILE A 61 -8.62 9.80 -8.17
C ILE A 61 -8.40 8.72 -9.24
N GLU A 62 -7.42 7.84 -9.08
CA GLU A 62 -7.14 6.73 -10.01
C GLU A 62 -8.35 5.78 -10.20
N LEU A 63 -9.15 5.58 -9.15
CA LEU A 63 -10.36 4.73 -9.24
C LEU A 63 -11.52 5.41 -9.97
N LEU A 64 -11.59 6.73 -9.97
CA LEU A 64 -12.73 7.50 -10.49
C LEU A 64 -12.48 8.08 -11.87
N SER A 65 -11.22 8.34 -12.23
CA SER A 65 -10.82 8.95 -13.49
C SER A 65 -10.37 7.90 -14.49
N ASP A 66 -10.51 8.21 -15.77
CA ASP A 66 -9.88 7.41 -16.82
C ASP A 66 -8.37 7.55 -16.72
N LYS A 67 -7.68 6.51 -17.17
CA LYS A 67 -6.22 6.48 -17.14
C LYS A 67 -5.66 7.70 -17.90
N ASP A 68 -4.72 8.40 -17.26
CA ASP A 68 -4.03 9.56 -17.80
C ASP A 68 -4.95 10.76 -18.15
N SER A 69 -6.20 10.78 -17.64
CA SER A 69 -7.17 11.87 -17.90
C SER A 69 -7.25 12.92 -16.79
N PHE A 70 -6.72 12.62 -15.61
CA PHE A 70 -6.79 13.53 -14.47
C PHE A 70 -5.81 14.70 -14.64
N ILE A 71 -6.31 15.92 -14.44
CA ILE A 71 -5.53 17.15 -14.44
C ILE A 71 -5.73 17.80 -13.07
N GLU A 72 -4.64 17.98 -12.32
CA GLU A 72 -4.67 18.65 -11.02
C GLU A 72 -4.81 20.17 -11.20
N TYR A 73 -5.62 20.80 -10.35
CA TYR A 73 -5.83 22.24 -10.32
C TYR A 73 -5.26 22.79 -9.02
N ASP A 74 -4.68 24.00 -9.08
CA ASP A 74 -4.18 24.73 -7.91
C ASP A 74 -3.12 23.95 -7.09
N ALA A 75 -2.24 23.21 -7.78
CA ALA A 75 -1.20 22.39 -7.15
C ALA A 75 -0.23 23.18 -6.24
N ASP A 76 -0.08 24.49 -6.49
CA ASP A 76 0.78 25.39 -5.71
C ASP A 76 0.07 26.03 -4.50
N LEU A 77 -1.21 25.69 -4.25
CA LEU A 77 -1.97 26.23 -3.13
C LEU A 77 -1.47 25.67 -1.80
N VAL A 78 -1.07 26.56 -0.89
CA VAL A 78 -0.48 26.20 0.40
C VAL A 78 -1.16 26.93 1.58
N PRO A 79 -1.17 26.33 2.79
CA PRO A 79 -1.68 27.00 3.98
C PRO A 79 -0.82 28.24 4.33
N VAL A 80 -1.46 29.26 4.92
CA VAL A 80 -0.82 30.54 5.32
C VAL A 80 -0.83 30.77 6.84
N ASP A 81 -1.31 29.80 7.61
CA ASP A 81 -1.39 29.81 9.08
C ASP A 81 -0.14 29.16 9.71
#